data_AF-A0A955XCU2-F1
#
_entry.id   AF-A0A955XCU2-F1
#
_cell.length_a   1.000
_cell.length_b   1.000
_cell.length_c   1.000
_cell.angle_alpha   90.00
_cell.angle_beta   90.00
_cell.angle_gamma   90.00
#
_symmetry.space_group_name_H-M   'P 1'
#
loop_
_entity.id
_entity.type
_entity.pdbx_description
1 polymer ?
#
loop_
_entity_poly.entity_id
_entity_poly.type
_entity_poly.pdbx_seq_one_letter_code
_entity_poly.pdbx_strand_id
1 'polypeptide(L)'
;MSSRYHAPFAPGGPLAIDAELARRLLSAALEKGGEYADLYFEYRASGSLSLEEGILKGAGRGVTMGLGVRVQKGEATGYAYTEQLVPEAMFNAARTAGQIAAGGDTVAVAAPALRGLPRRYDDERLTLLAAGPDKRDLLRRADKAARAYDPRIQRVQASLTEEIREILVANSEGAMVHDRQPLLRFGVYVIAEEGALRQGGSSGGGGRVDLSYFLLAGRKPEDHGKEAARVAIDMLHAEDAPAGELPVVLAPGDSGILLHEAVGHGLEADFNRKGTSNYSGQVGNPVASELVTVVDDPTLPSARGSINVDDEGHDAKPVTLIEQGILRG
;
A
#
# COMPACT_ATOMS: atom_id res chain seq x y z
N MET A 1 9.22 11.21 22.87
CA MET A 1 8.45 10.44 21.86
C MET A 1 7.31 9.73 22.57
N SER A 2 6.09 9.78 22.01
CA SER A 2 4.92 9.10 22.58
C SER A 2 5.07 7.58 22.39
N SER A 3 4.90 6.78 23.43
CA SER A 3 4.97 5.30 23.35
C SER A 3 3.75 4.65 22.66
N ARG A 4 2.83 5.45 22.12
CA ARG A 4 1.59 4.98 21.46
C ARG A 4 1.85 4.67 19.99
N TYR A 5 1.18 3.63 19.49
CA TYR A 5 1.26 3.17 18.09
C TYR A 5 2.65 2.69 17.66
N HIS A 6 3.29 1.93 18.55
CA HIS A 6 4.51 1.19 18.27
C HIS A 6 4.22 -0.31 18.31
N ALA A 7 4.82 -1.05 17.38
CA ALA A 7 4.69 -2.50 17.38
C ALA A 7 5.33 -3.07 18.65
N PRO A 8 4.66 -3.98 19.38
CA PRO A 8 5.26 -4.59 20.56
C PRO A 8 6.42 -5.52 20.21
N PHE A 9 6.48 -6.04 18.97
CA PHE A 9 7.57 -6.87 18.46
C PHE A 9 8.79 -6.08 17.98
N ALA A 10 8.68 -4.76 17.82
CA ALA A 10 9.78 -3.93 17.34
C ALA A 10 10.98 -3.97 18.32
N PRO A 11 12.19 -3.63 17.86
CA PRO A 11 13.36 -3.51 18.74
C PRO A 11 13.08 -2.59 19.95
N GLY A 12 13.28 -3.12 21.15
CA GLY A 12 13.00 -2.42 22.42
C GLY A 12 11.53 -2.41 22.87
N GLY A 13 10.63 -3.07 22.13
CA GLY A 13 9.23 -3.27 22.51
C GLY A 13 9.01 -4.33 23.59
N PRO A 14 7.81 -4.37 24.22
CA PRO A 14 7.49 -5.30 25.31
C PRO A 14 7.45 -6.79 24.89
N LEU A 15 7.32 -7.07 23.59
CA LEU A 15 7.34 -8.41 22.99
C LEU A 15 8.41 -8.49 21.90
N ALA A 16 9.51 -7.75 22.06
CA ALA A 16 10.55 -7.62 21.04
C ALA A 16 11.00 -8.98 20.51
N ILE A 17 11.03 -9.11 19.18
CA ILE A 17 11.55 -10.29 18.51
C ILE A 17 13.01 -10.03 18.19
N ASP A 18 13.90 -10.71 18.92
CA ASP A 18 15.32 -10.67 18.66
C ASP A 18 15.74 -11.70 17.60
N ALA A 19 16.99 -11.56 17.13
CA ALA A 19 17.58 -12.44 16.14
C ALA A 19 17.56 -13.93 16.55
N GLU A 20 17.73 -14.22 17.85
CA GLU A 20 17.80 -15.60 18.34
C GLU A 20 16.42 -16.27 18.34
N LEU A 21 15.38 -15.58 18.78
CA LEU A 21 14.01 -16.07 18.69
C LEU A 21 13.58 -16.23 17.23
N ALA A 22 13.89 -15.27 16.37
CA ALA A 22 13.61 -15.37 14.93
C ALA A 22 14.29 -16.60 14.32
N ARG A 23 15.59 -16.81 14.61
CA ARG A 23 16.34 -17.99 14.15
C ARG A 23 15.70 -19.31 14.62
N ARG A 24 15.23 -19.37 15.86
CA ARG A 24 14.55 -20.56 16.40
C ARG A 24 13.21 -20.84 15.73
N LEU A 25 12.42 -19.81 15.43
CA LEU A 25 11.16 -19.95 14.69
C LEU A 25 11.40 -20.41 13.25
N LEU A 26 12.39 -19.83 12.56
CA LEU A 26 12.82 -20.26 11.22
C LEU A 26 13.31 -21.71 11.23
N SER A 27 14.08 -22.10 12.24
CA SER A 27 14.52 -23.49 12.41
C SER A 27 13.34 -24.43 12.55
N ALA A 28 12.36 -24.09 13.38
CA ALA A 28 11.14 -24.88 13.55
C ALA A 28 10.30 -24.99 12.28
N ALA A 29 10.29 -23.93 11.45
CA ALA A 29 9.61 -23.93 10.16
C ALA A 29 10.29 -24.88 9.15
N LEU A 30 11.62 -25.00 9.21
CA LEU A 30 12.42 -25.79 8.29
C LEU A 30 12.73 -27.22 8.75
N GLU A 31 12.32 -27.61 9.97
CA GLU A 31 12.53 -28.94 10.57
C GLU A 31 12.10 -30.12 9.67
N LYS A 32 11.19 -29.90 8.72
CA LYS A 32 10.65 -30.92 7.80
C LYS A 32 11.27 -30.95 6.40
N GLY A 33 12.33 -30.16 6.15
CA GLY A 33 13.09 -30.19 4.89
C GLY A 33 12.71 -29.10 3.87
N GLY A 34 12.16 -27.98 4.34
CA GLY A 34 11.97 -26.77 3.51
C GLY A 34 13.32 -26.17 3.07
N GLU A 35 13.31 -25.42 1.97
CA GLU A 35 14.50 -24.80 1.37
C GLU A 35 14.70 -23.35 1.81
N TYR A 36 13.60 -22.64 2.05
CA TYR A 36 13.58 -21.26 2.49
C TYR A 36 12.42 -21.04 3.46
N ALA A 37 12.61 -20.17 4.45
CA ALA A 37 11.53 -19.68 5.29
C ALA A 37 11.69 -18.20 5.61
N ASP A 38 10.57 -17.52 5.79
CA ASP A 38 10.52 -16.19 6.37
C ASP A 38 9.46 -16.07 7.47
N LEU A 39 9.69 -15.06 8.31
CA LEU A 39 8.80 -14.58 9.33
C LEU A 39 8.41 -13.16 8.96
N TYR A 40 7.12 -12.90 8.85
CA TYR A 40 6.57 -11.59 8.56
C TYR A 40 5.70 -11.14 9.75
N PHE A 41 6.23 -10.26 10.59
CA PHE A 41 5.48 -9.64 11.67
C PHE A 41 4.90 -8.32 11.18
N GLU A 42 3.62 -8.08 11.46
CA GLU A 42 2.95 -6.83 11.15
C GLU A 42 2.19 -6.31 12.36
N TYR A 43 2.28 -4.99 12.58
CA TYR A 43 1.43 -4.23 13.47
C TYR A 43 0.85 -3.08 12.66
N ARG A 44 -0.47 -2.89 12.71
CA ARG A 44 -1.13 -1.79 12.02
C ARG A 44 -2.09 -1.11 12.96
N ALA A 45 -1.80 0.16 13.27
CA ALA A 45 -2.77 1.03 13.92
C ALA A 45 -3.43 1.91 12.86
N SER A 46 -4.75 1.97 12.85
CA SER A 46 -5.52 2.69 11.85
C SER A 46 -6.58 3.60 12.48
N GLY A 47 -6.95 4.63 11.74
CA GLY A 47 -8.00 5.57 12.05
C GLY A 47 -8.82 5.91 10.81
N SER A 48 -10.10 6.15 11.00
CA SER A 48 -10.98 6.61 9.93
C SER A 48 -12.00 7.63 10.44
N LEU A 49 -12.33 8.59 9.59
CA LEU A 49 -13.43 9.53 9.79
C LEU A 49 -14.22 9.62 8.48
N SER A 50 -15.55 9.59 8.59
CA SER A 50 -16.46 9.81 7.48
C SER A 50 -17.47 10.89 7.82
N LEU A 51 -17.61 11.86 6.92
CA LEU A 51 -18.57 12.95 6.97
C LEU A 51 -19.54 12.80 5.81
N GLU A 52 -20.82 12.94 6.12
CA GLU A 52 -21.91 12.94 5.15
C GLU A 52 -23.05 13.80 5.70
N GLU A 53 -23.80 14.48 4.84
CA GLU A 53 -24.88 15.41 5.26
C GLU A 53 -24.40 16.53 6.21
N GLY A 54 -23.16 16.99 6.06
CA GLY A 54 -22.57 18.03 6.91
C GLY A 54 -22.26 17.58 8.35
N ILE A 55 -22.48 16.31 8.68
CA ILE A 55 -22.21 15.74 10.00
C ILE A 55 -21.21 14.59 9.92
N LEU A 56 -20.45 14.40 11.00
CA LEU A 56 -19.56 13.25 11.11
C LEU A 56 -20.41 12.00 11.39
N LYS A 57 -20.53 11.10 10.41
CA LYS A 57 -21.34 9.87 10.53
C LYS A 57 -20.54 8.74 11.18
N GLY A 58 -19.24 8.68 10.93
CA GLY A 58 -18.39 7.57 11.38
C GLY A 58 -17.05 8.04 11.91
N ALA A 59 -16.59 7.38 12.97
CA ALA A 59 -15.24 7.45 13.46
C ALA A 59 -14.80 6.04 13.86
N GLY A 60 -13.69 5.58 13.29
CA GLY A 60 -13.14 4.25 13.54
C GLY A 60 -11.70 4.33 14.03
N ARG A 61 -11.33 3.39 14.89
CA ARG A 61 -9.94 3.09 15.24
C ARG A 61 -9.76 1.59 15.34
N GLY A 62 -8.64 1.10 14.82
CA GLY A 62 -8.31 -0.32 14.82
C GLY A 62 -6.84 -0.52 15.13
N VAL A 63 -6.55 -1.67 15.75
CA VAL A 63 -5.21 -2.21 15.84
C VAL A 63 -5.29 -3.66 15.40
N THR A 64 -4.48 -4.05 14.43
CA THR A 64 -4.28 -5.43 14.02
C THR A 64 -2.80 -5.77 14.19
N MET A 65 -2.51 -7.02 14.53
CA MET A 65 -1.14 -7.48 14.67
C MET A 65 -1.06 -8.99 14.50
N GLY A 66 0.04 -9.49 13.94
CA GLY A 66 0.30 -10.91 13.87
C GLY A 66 1.67 -11.27 13.32
N LEU A 67 1.87 -12.57 13.17
CA LEU A 67 2.99 -13.21 12.52
C LEU A 67 2.46 -14.08 11.38
N GLY A 68 2.96 -13.89 10.16
CA GLY A 68 2.89 -14.86 9.07
C GLY A 68 4.20 -15.63 8.96
N VAL A 69 4.13 -16.92 8.69
CA VAL A 69 5.29 -17.77 8.43
C VAL A 69 5.12 -18.43 7.07
N ARG A 70 6.11 -18.26 6.21
CA ARG A 70 6.16 -18.90 4.89
C ARG A 70 7.30 -19.90 4.86
N VAL A 71 7.06 -21.06 4.26
CA VAL A 71 8.07 -22.10 3.99
C VAL A 71 7.98 -22.50 2.52
N GLN A 72 9.10 -22.53 1.81
CA GLN A 72 9.16 -22.91 0.40
C GLN A 72 9.86 -24.26 0.21
N LYS A 73 9.36 -25.06 -0.73
CA LYS A 73 9.98 -26.30 -1.19
C LYS A 73 9.79 -26.42 -2.70
N GLY A 74 10.84 -26.15 -3.48
CA GLY A 74 10.70 -25.95 -4.92
C GLY A 74 9.67 -24.86 -5.24
N GLU A 75 8.65 -25.17 -6.03
CA GLU A 75 7.57 -24.23 -6.35
C GLU A 75 6.44 -24.18 -5.31
N ALA A 76 6.44 -25.09 -4.33
CA ALA A 76 5.39 -25.19 -3.33
C ALA A 76 5.64 -24.21 -2.17
N THR A 77 4.55 -23.59 -1.69
CA THR A 77 4.58 -22.68 -0.54
C THR A 77 3.64 -23.17 0.55
N GLY A 78 4.18 -23.43 1.74
CA GLY A 78 3.44 -23.61 2.97
C GLY A 78 3.31 -22.28 3.69
N TYR A 79 2.12 -21.98 4.20
CA TYR A 79 1.86 -20.74 4.90
C TYR A 79 0.94 -20.97 6.10
N ALA A 80 1.27 -20.33 7.21
CA ALA A 80 0.43 -20.28 8.40
C ALA A 80 0.66 -18.95 9.12
N TYR A 81 -0.30 -18.54 9.93
CA TYR A 81 -0.22 -17.27 10.64
C TYR A 81 -0.84 -17.38 12.04
N THR A 82 -0.54 -16.39 12.88
CA THR A 82 -1.15 -16.21 14.20
C THR A 82 -1.28 -14.72 14.55
N GLU A 83 -2.34 -14.35 15.25
CA GLU A 83 -2.52 -13.01 15.82
C GLU A 83 -1.98 -12.93 17.27
N GLN A 84 -1.50 -14.06 17.82
CA GLN A 84 -0.97 -14.14 19.16
C GLN A 84 0.56 -14.25 19.13
N LEU A 85 1.24 -13.19 19.59
CA LEU A 85 2.70 -13.15 19.69
C LEU A 85 3.20 -13.78 21.00
N VAL A 86 2.71 -14.99 21.28
CA VAL A 86 3.21 -15.84 22.37
C VAL A 86 4.00 -17.00 21.77
N PRO A 87 5.08 -17.47 22.41
CA PRO A 87 5.96 -18.48 21.83
C PRO A 87 5.23 -19.72 21.29
N GLU A 88 4.31 -20.29 22.06
CA GLU A 88 3.55 -21.47 21.66
C GLU A 88 2.83 -21.29 20.31
N ALA A 89 2.08 -20.19 20.15
CA ALA A 89 1.32 -19.90 18.94
C ALA A 89 2.24 -19.62 17.74
N MET A 90 3.36 -18.91 17.96
CA MET A 90 4.34 -18.62 16.90
C MET A 90 5.04 -19.90 16.42
N PHE A 91 5.47 -20.77 17.34
CA PHE A 91 6.06 -22.05 16.99
C PHE A 91 5.05 -22.99 16.33
N ASN A 92 3.77 -22.94 16.72
CA ASN A 92 2.73 -23.69 16.04
C ASN A 92 2.58 -23.23 14.58
N ALA A 93 2.43 -21.93 14.33
CA ALA A 93 2.37 -21.38 12.98
C ALA A 93 3.60 -21.79 12.14
N ALA A 94 4.81 -21.68 12.70
CA ALA A 94 6.03 -22.10 12.02
C ALA A 94 5.99 -23.58 11.60
N ARG A 95 5.67 -24.49 12.51
CA ARG A 95 5.59 -25.93 12.22
C ARG A 95 4.44 -26.29 11.27
N THR A 96 3.33 -25.56 11.32
CA THR A 96 2.21 -25.72 10.39
C THR A 96 2.62 -25.34 8.97
N ALA A 97 3.25 -24.18 8.78
CA ALA A 97 3.78 -23.77 7.48
C ALA A 97 4.79 -24.80 6.95
N GLY A 98 5.65 -25.34 7.82
CA GLY A 98 6.62 -26.38 7.49
C GLY A 98 6.04 -27.72 7.02
N GLN A 99 4.74 -28.00 7.22
CA GLN A 99 4.11 -29.25 6.76
C GLN A 99 4.04 -29.39 5.22
N ILE A 100 4.33 -28.32 4.48
CA ILE A 100 4.43 -28.38 3.02
C ILE A 100 5.58 -29.29 2.56
N ALA A 101 6.62 -29.42 3.38
CA ALA A 101 7.77 -30.28 3.11
C ALA A 101 7.59 -31.62 3.82
N ALA A 102 8.01 -32.69 3.14
CA ALA A 102 8.04 -34.05 3.69
C ALA A 102 9.38 -34.70 3.33
N GLY A 103 10.38 -34.50 4.18
CA GLY A 103 11.72 -35.05 3.99
C GLY A 103 12.65 -34.13 3.19
N GLY A 104 13.92 -34.53 3.09
CA GLY A 104 15.02 -33.69 2.60
C GLY A 104 16.02 -33.35 3.70
N ASP A 105 17.18 -32.83 3.31
CA ASP A 105 18.23 -32.44 4.25
C ASP A 105 17.78 -31.22 5.07
N THR A 106 18.21 -31.18 6.35
CA THR A 106 18.01 -30.01 7.18
C THR A 106 18.85 -28.85 6.63
N VAL A 107 18.19 -27.77 6.22
CA VAL A 107 18.88 -26.55 5.80
C VAL A 107 19.36 -25.79 7.03
N ALA A 108 20.63 -25.38 7.00
CA ALA A 108 21.19 -24.55 8.07
C ALA A 108 20.56 -23.16 8.04
N VAL A 109 19.98 -22.73 9.16
CA VAL A 109 19.41 -21.39 9.31
C VAL A 109 20.51 -20.41 9.70
N ALA A 110 20.76 -19.41 8.84
CA ALA A 110 21.68 -18.34 9.17
C ALA A 110 21.14 -17.51 10.34
N ALA A 111 22.04 -16.89 11.11
CA ALA A 111 21.64 -15.97 12.18
C ALA A 111 21.09 -14.67 11.55
N PRO A 112 19.81 -14.31 11.76
CA PRO A 112 19.26 -13.06 11.23
C PRO A 112 19.98 -11.84 11.81
N ALA A 113 20.32 -10.88 10.96
CA ALA A 113 20.99 -9.65 11.38
C ALA A 113 20.13 -8.44 11.04
N LEU A 114 19.72 -7.68 12.07
CA LEU A 114 18.94 -6.46 11.88
C LEU A 114 19.81 -5.40 11.21
N ARG A 115 19.38 -4.92 10.05
CA ARG A 115 20.04 -3.83 9.32
C ARG A 115 19.17 -2.56 9.27
N GLY A 116 19.83 -1.42 9.09
CA GLY A 116 19.15 -0.14 8.90
C GLY A 116 18.53 -0.02 7.50
N LEU A 117 17.49 0.80 7.41
CA LEU A 117 16.77 1.12 6.18
C LEU A 117 16.91 2.61 5.81
N PRO A 118 16.72 2.99 4.54
CA PRO A 118 16.58 4.39 4.16
C PRO A 118 15.35 5.02 4.83
N ARG A 119 15.33 6.34 4.93
CA ARG A 119 14.18 7.11 5.47
C ARG A 119 13.49 7.89 4.35
N ARG A 120 12.67 7.20 3.55
CA ARG A 120 11.95 7.80 2.40
C ARG A 120 10.70 8.58 2.77
N TYR A 121 10.24 8.46 4.00
CA TYR A 121 9.06 9.15 4.54
C TYR A 121 9.23 9.42 6.03
N ASP A 122 8.50 10.42 6.52
CA ASP A 122 8.53 10.83 7.92
C ASP A 122 7.50 10.05 8.75
N ASP A 123 7.98 9.29 9.73
CA ASP A 123 7.21 8.46 10.65
C ASP A 123 7.20 9.03 12.10
N GLU A 124 7.73 10.23 12.32
CA GLU A 124 7.71 10.90 13.63
C GLU A 124 6.41 11.68 13.86
N ARG A 125 5.85 12.27 12.79
CA ARG A 125 4.62 13.08 12.84
C ARG A 125 3.39 12.26 12.43
N LEU A 126 2.96 11.37 13.31
CA LEU A 126 1.81 10.50 13.05
C LEU A 126 0.49 11.27 13.12
N THR A 127 -0.31 11.21 12.05
CA THR A 127 -1.67 11.82 12.02
C THR A 127 -2.62 11.22 13.06
N LEU A 128 -2.38 9.96 13.46
CA LEU A 128 -3.11 9.27 14.52
C LEU A 128 -3.00 9.99 15.89
N LEU A 129 -1.92 10.73 16.11
CA LEU A 129 -1.69 11.52 17.32
C LEU A 129 -2.33 12.93 17.24
N ALA A 130 -2.69 13.39 16.04
CA ALA A 130 -3.39 14.66 15.86
C ALA A 130 -4.80 14.61 16.43
N ALA A 131 -5.29 15.76 16.89
CA ALA A 131 -6.60 15.86 17.54
C ALA A 131 -7.73 15.54 16.54
N GLY A 132 -8.72 14.79 16.99
CA GLY A 132 -9.92 14.48 16.19
C GLY A 132 -10.61 15.72 15.60
N PRO A 133 -10.78 16.83 16.36
CA PRO A 133 -11.35 18.07 15.85
C PRO A 133 -10.62 18.65 14.63
N ASP A 134 -9.29 18.58 14.58
CA ASP A 134 -8.49 19.11 13.46
C ASP A 134 -8.77 18.29 12.19
N LYS A 135 -8.82 16.97 12.32
CA LYS A 135 -9.14 16.07 11.19
C LYS A 135 -10.59 16.22 10.71
N ARG A 136 -11.53 16.40 11.64
CA ARG A 136 -12.94 16.71 11.32
C ARG A 136 -13.06 18.04 10.58
N ASP A 137 -12.26 19.04 10.94
CA ASP A 137 -12.26 20.34 10.26
C ASP A 137 -11.88 20.22 8.78
N LEU A 138 -10.90 19.36 8.44
CA LEU A 138 -10.55 19.06 7.06
C LEU A 138 -11.77 18.56 6.26
N LEU A 139 -12.52 17.58 6.80
CA LEU A 139 -13.72 17.05 6.16
C LEU A 139 -14.79 18.13 5.95
N ARG A 140 -14.99 18.99 6.96
CA ARG A 140 -15.99 20.08 6.91
C ARG A 140 -15.64 21.16 5.90
N ARG A 141 -14.35 21.51 5.80
CA ARG A 141 -13.86 22.49 4.82
C ARG A 141 -14.11 22.02 3.39
N ALA A 142 -13.87 20.74 3.11
CA ALA A 142 -14.19 20.14 1.82
C ALA A 142 -15.70 20.09 1.53
N ASP A 143 -16.53 19.66 2.48
CA ASP A 143 -17.99 19.65 2.33
C ASP A 143 -18.54 21.06 2.04
N LYS A 144 -18.11 22.06 2.81
CA LYS A 144 -18.50 23.45 2.60
C LYS A 144 -18.07 23.97 1.22
N ALA A 145 -16.84 23.67 0.80
CA ALA A 145 -16.32 24.13 -0.48
C ALA A 145 -17.05 23.48 -1.67
N ALA A 146 -17.34 22.18 -1.59
CA ALA A 146 -18.11 21.47 -2.61
C ALA A 146 -19.53 22.02 -2.75
N ARG A 147 -20.25 22.20 -1.63
CA ARG A 147 -21.64 22.74 -1.64
C ARG A 147 -21.71 24.19 -2.12
N ALA A 148 -20.67 24.98 -1.84
CA ALA A 148 -20.58 26.36 -2.29
C ALA A 148 -20.24 26.49 -3.78
N TYR A 149 -19.80 25.41 -4.43
CA TYR A 149 -19.39 25.43 -5.84
C TYR A 149 -20.59 25.62 -6.78
N ASP A 150 -21.66 24.85 -6.58
CA ASP A 150 -22.88 24.91 -7.41
C ASP A 150 -24.11 24.43 -6.59
N PRO A 151 -25.27 25.11 -6.67
CA PRO A 151 -26.48 24.72 -5.93
C PRO A 151 -27.04 23.33 -6.29
N ARG A 152 -26.64 22.75 -7.43
CA ARG A 152 -27.03 21.41 -7.85
C ARG A 152 -26.31 20.31 -7.07
N ILE A 153 -25.25 20.61 -6.32
CA ILE A 153 -24.58 19.65 -5.44
C ILE A 153 -25.48 19.30 -4.25
N GLN A 154 -26.11 18.12 -4.30
CA GLN A 154 -27.06 17.68 -3.27
C GLN A 154 -26.37 16.89 -2.15
N ARG A 155 -25.44 16.00 -2.51
CA ARG A 155 -24.74 15.13 -1.55
C ARG A 155 -23.26 15.36 -1.62
N VAL A 156 -22.64 15.34 -0.44
CA VAL A 156 -21.20 15.37 -0.28
C VAL A 156 -20.83 14.38 0.81
N GLN A 157 -19.88 13.53 0.49
CA GLN A 157 -19.23 12.58 1.36
C GLN A 157 -17.74 12.93 1.39
N ALA A 158 -17.19 13.12 2.58
CA ALA A 158 -15.76 13.34 2.77
C ALA A 158 -15.21 12.30 3.75
N SER A 159 -14.06 11.72 3.41
CA SER A 159 -13.44 10.68 4.21
C SER A 159 -11.96 10.93 4.42
N LEU A 160 -11.47 10.53 5.60
CA LEU A 160 -10.05 10.50 5.93
C LEU A 160 -9.74 9.13 6.53
N THR A 161 -8.76 8.44 5.98
CA THR A 161 -8.21 7.19 6.51
C THR A 161 -6.73 7.39 6.75
N GLU A 162 -6.26 6.93 7.90
CA GLU A 162 -4.88 7.10 8.36
C GLU A 162 -4.38 5.80 8.99
N GLU A 163 -3.08 5.55 8.88
CA GLU A 163 -2.43 4.43 9.55
C GLU A 163 -0.95 4.66 9.80
N ILE A 164 -0.44 3.86 10.73
CA ILE A 164 0.97 3.49 10.82
C ILE A 164 1.02 1.96 10.78
N ARG A 165 1.70 1.42 9.76
CA ARG A 165 2.02 0.00 9.63
C ARG A 165 3.48 -0.18 10.01
N GLU A 166 3.78 -1.04 10.95
CA GLU A 166 5.15 -1.46 11.27
C GLU A 166 5.32 -2.91 10.86
N ILE A 167 6.40 -3.21 10.15
CA ILE A 167 6.73 -4.57 9.71
C ILE A 167 8.08 -4.97 10.28
N LEU A 168 8.23 -6.24 10.65
CA LEU A 168 9.53 -6.86 10.91
C LEU A 168 9.60 -8.15 10.12
N VAL A 169 10.60 -8.22 9.23
CA VAL A 169 10.81 -9.39 8.36
C VAL A 169 12.13 -10.04 8.77
N ALA A 170 12.14 -11.36 8.91
CA ALA A 170 13.34 -12.15 9.15
C ALA A 170 13.31 -13.43 8.31
N ASN A 171 14.41 -13.80 7.66
CA ASN A 171 14.45 -14.99 6.80
C ASN A 171 15.59 -15.95 7.14
N SER A 172 15.50 -17.17 6.60
CA SER A 172 16.46 -18.25 6.84
C SER A 172 17.86 -18.00 6.25
N GLU A 173 17.99 -17.01 5.37
CA GLU A 173 19.24 -16.59 4.74
C GLU A 173 20.00 -15.53 5.56
N GLY A 174 19.40 -15.05 6.66
CA GLY A 174 20.04 -14.16 7.63
C GLY A 174 19.66 -12.68 7.49
N ALA A 175 18.71 -12.34 6.64
CA ALA A 175 18.17 -10.98 6.59
C ALA A 175 17.21 -10.72 7.75
N MET A 176 17.30 -9.53 8.33
CA MET A 176 16.29 -9.01 9.27
C MET A 176 16.14 -7.50 9.09
N VAL A 177 14.90 -7.03 8.94
CA VAL A 177 14.57 -5.61 8.74
C VAL A 177 13.37 -5.22 9.59
N HIS A 178 13.29 -3.93 9.95
CA HIS A 178 12.12 -3.33 10.58
C HIS A 178 11.83 -1.99 9.92
N ASP A 179 10.59 -1.77 9.51
CA ASP A 179 10.16 -0.55 8.84
C ASP A 179 8.88 0.01 9.47
N ARG A 180 8.72 1.34 9.43
CA ARG A 180 7.59 2.08 10.00
C ARG A 180 6.96 2.96 8.94
N GLN A 181 5.79 2.55 8.48
CA GLN A 181 5.17 2.96 7.24
C GLN A 181 3.88 3.77 7.50
N PRO A 182 3.96 5.11 7.62
CA PRO A 182 2.76 5.94 7.75
C PRO A 182 2.02 6.00 6.41
N LEU A 183 0.70 6.13 6.47
CA LEU A 183 -0.11 6.37 5.28
C LEU A 183 -1.35 7.18 5.64
N LEU A 184 -1.59 8.23 4.85
CA LEU A 184 -2.76 9.09 4.93
C LEU A 184 -3.47 9.07 3.58
N ARG A 185 -4.80 8.99 3.61
CA ARG A 185 -5.64 9.17 2.43
C ARG A 185 -6.87 9.99 2.79
N PHE A 186 -7.20 10.91 1.91
CA PHE A 186 -8.37 11.77 1.99
C PHE A 186 -9.11 11.73 0.66
N GLY A 187 -10.43 11.76 0.72
CA GLY A 187 -11.26 11.74 -0.48
C GLY A 187 -12.59 12.45 -0.27
N VAL A 188 -13.06 13.08 -1.33
CA VAL A 188 -14.36 13.71 -1.44
C VAL A 188 -15.10 13.06 -2.60
N TYR A 189 -16.34 12.67 -2.36
CA TYR A 189 -17.27 12.24 -3.39
C TYR A 189 -18.52 13.09 -3.28
N VAL A 190 -19.05 13.54 -4.42
CA VAL A 190 -20.23 14.40 -4.47
C VAL A 190 -21.21 13.89 -5.51
N ILE A 191 -22.48 14.23 -5.33
CA ILE A 191 -23.54 13.99 -6.31
C ILE A 191 -24.22 15.32 -6.64
N ALA A 192 -24.24 15.64 -7.93
CA ALA A 192 -25.00 16.73 -8.51
C ALA A 192 -26.34 16.23 -9.05
N GLU A 193 -27.40 17.01 -8.91
CA GLU A 193 -28.74 16.69 -9.44
C GLU A 193 -29.37 17.89 -10.17
N GLU A 194 -29.96 17.64 -11.34
CA GLU A 194 -30.79 18.62 -12.06
C GLU A 194 -31.96 17.91 -12.75
N GLY A 195 -33.18 18.15 -12.25
CA GLY A 195 -34.36 17.42 -12.71
C GLY A 195 -34.22 15.91 -12.45
N ALA A 196 -34.20 15.11 -13.53
CA ALA A 196 -33.99 13.67 -13.47
C ALA A 196 -32.50 13.26 -13.57
N LEU A 197 -31.61 14.19 -13.92
CA LEU A 197 -30.19 13.92 -14.11
C LEU A 197 -29.48 13.85 -12.77
N ARG A 198 -28.61 12.85 -12.60
CA ARG A 198 -27.76 12.66 -11.44
C ARG A 198 -26.38 12.23 -11.87
N GLN A 199 -25.34 12.95 -11.45
CA GLN A 199 -23.97 12.62 -11.78
C GLN A 199 -23.05 12.76 -10.57
N GLY A 200 -21.99 11.96 -10.57
CA GLY A 200 -21.01 11.90 -9.49
C GLY A 200 -19.69 12.54 -9.89
N GLY A 201 -18.97 13.03 -8.89
CA GLY A 201 -17.61 13.52 -9.06
C GLY A 201 -16.79 13.22 -7.82
N SER A 202 -15.48 13.05 -8.01
CA SER A 202 -14.58 12.72 -6.91
C SER A 202 -13.24 13.42 -7.04
N SER A 203 -12.61 13.67 -5.90
CA SER A 203 -11.24 14.13 -5.82
C SER A 203 -10.65 13.68 -4.49
N GLY A 204 -9.34 13.47 -4.45
CA GLY A 204 -8.67 13.04 -3.24
C GLY A 204 -7.17 13.09 -3.37
N GLY A 205 -6.51 12.62 -2.33
CA GLY A 205 -5.06 12.60 -2.27
C GLY A 205 -4.55 12.03 -0.97
N GLY A 206 -3.23 12.11 -0.80
CA GLY A 206 -2.53 11.59 0.35
C GLY A 206 -1.21 10.96 -0.06
N GLY A 207 -0.73 10.02 0.75
CA GLY A 207 0.58 9.40 0.61
C GLY A 207 1.17 9.08 1.98
N ARG A 208 2.48 8.86 2.02
CA ARG A 208 3.23 8.64 3.26
C ARG A 208 3.62 9.98 3.86
N VAL A 209 2.61 10.69 4.33
CA VAL A 209 2.64 12.11 4.72
C VAL A 209 1.82 12.35 5.99
N ASP A 210 2.09 13.47 6.65
CA ASP A 210 1.29 13.97 7.77
C ASP A 210 0.24 15.02 7.33
N LEU A 211 -0.50 15.59 8.29
CA LEU A 211 -1.57 16.57 8.01
C LEU A 211 -1.08 17.86 7.33
N SER A 212 0.22 18.18 7.38
CA SER A 212 0.82 19.30 6.66
C SER A 212 0.68 19.16 5.14
N TYR A 213 0.39 17.95 4.62
CA TYR A 213 0.02 17.72 3.23
C TYR A 213 -1.08 18.70 2.77
N PHE A 214 -2.07 18.96 3.61
CA PHE A 214 -3.22 19.84 3.31
C PHE A 214 -2.90 21.33 3.37
N LEU A 215 -1.66 21.72 3.69
CA LEU A 215 -1.20 23.11 3.64
C LEU A 215 -0.61 23.47 2.26
N LEU A 216 -0.27 22.45 1.45
CA LEU A 216 0.30 22.62 0.12
C LEU A 216 -0.75 23.12 -0.87
N ALA A 217 -0.31 23.93 -1.84
CA ALA A 217 -1.18 24.43 -2.90
C ALA A 217 -1.73 23.27 -3.75
N GLY A 218 -3.04 23.33 -4.09
CA GLY A 218 -3.72 22.30 -4.88
C GLY A 218 -4.02 21.01 -4.10
N ARG A 219 -3.73 20.97 -2.80
CA ARG A 219 -3.94 19.81 -1.92
C ARG A 219 -4.80 20.15 -0.72
N LYS A 220 -5.36 21.36 -0.66
CA LYS A 220 -6.23 21.76 0.45
C LYS A 220 -7.55 20.98 0.38
N PRO A 221 -8.24 20.77 1.50
CA PRO A 221 -9.56 20.13 1.48
C PRO A 221 -10.55 20.88 0.58
N GLU A 222 -10.46 22.21 0.52
CA GLU A 222 -11.29 23.03 -0.37
C GLU A 222 -10.99 22.78 -1.85
N ASP A 223 -9.73 22.55 -2.21
CA ASP A 223 -9.33 22.28 -3.59
C ASP A 223 -9.96 20.96 -4.05
N HIS A 224 -9.86 19.92 -3.23
CA HIS A 224 -10.50 18.63 -3.49
C HIS A 224 -12.04 18.72 -3.50
N GLY A 225 -12.64 19.48 -2.58
CA GLY A 225 -14.09 19.70 -2.56
C GLY A 225 -14.60 20.37 -3.84
N LYS A 226 -13.90 21.40 -4.31
CA LYS A 226 -14.22 22.09 -5.57
C LYS A 226 -14.01 21.20 -6.79
N GLU A 227 -12.92 20.44 -6.83
CA GLU A 227 -12.63 19.58 -7.98
C GLU A 227 -13.66 18.44 -8.10
N ALA A 228 -14.04 17.81 -6.98
CA ALA A 228 -15.11 16.81 -7.00
C ALA A 228 -16.44 17.41 -7.50
N ALA A 229 -16.77 18.63 -7.06
CA ALA A 229 -17.96 19.35 -7.51
C ALA A 229 -17.89 19.72 -9.00
N ARG A 230 -16.75 20.25 -9.47
CA ARG A 230 -16.53 20.56 -10.89
C ARG A 230 -16.78 19.33 -11.76
N VAL A 231 -16.16 18.19 -11.43
CA VAL A 231 -16.34 16.94 -12.18
C VAL A 231 -17.82 16.52 -12.21
N ALA A 232 -18.52 16.56 -11.08
CA ALA A 232 -19.93 16.16 -11.04
C ALA A 232 -20.83 17.07 -11.88
N ILE A 233 -20.57 18.39 -11.86
CA ILE A 233 -21.34 19.38 -12.63
C ILE A 233 -21.05 19.25 -14.13
N ASP A 234 -19.79 19.11 -14.51
CA ASP A 234 -19.41 18.93 -15.92
C ASP A 234 -20.04 17.66 -16.50
N MET A 235 -20.16 16.60 -15.70
CA MET A 235 -20.78 15.35 -16.11
C MET A 235 -22.30 15.42 -16.27
N LEU A 236 -23.01 16.37 -15.62
CA LEU A 236 -24.49 16.43 -15.66
C LEU A 236 -25.05 16.46 -17.08
N HIS A 237 -24.34 17.14 -17.99
CA HIS A 237 -24.73 17.30 -19.39
C HIS A 237 -23.76 16.63 -20.35
N ALA A 238 -22.92 15.72 -19.86
CA ALA A 238 -22.06 14.94 -20.74
C ALA A 238 -22.94 14.08 -21.66
N GLU A 239 -22.72 14.24 -22.96
CA GLU A 239 -23.34 13.42 -23.99
C GLU A 239 -22.64 12.06 -24.09
N ASP A 240 -23.28 11.11 -24.75
CA ASP A 240 -22.68 9.82 -25.02
C ASP A 240 -21.39 9.98 -25.84
N ALA A 241 -20.33 9.31 -25.39
CA ALA A 241 -19.07 9.31 -26.12
C ALA A 241 -19.24 8.60 -27.49
N PRO A 242 -18.54 9.07 -28.55
CA PRO A 242 -18.54 8.39 -29.83
C PRO A 242 -17.96 6.97 -29.72
N ALA A 243 -18.54 6.03 -30.45
CA ALA A 243 -18.07 4.64 -30.50
C ALA A 243 -17.11 4.39 -31.67
N GLY A 244 -16.09 3.56 -31.45
CA GLY A 244 -15.15 3.10 -32.47
C GLY A 244 -13.69 3.36 -32.11
N GLU A 245 -12.79 3.08 -33.06
CA GLU A 245 -11.38 3.39 -32.94
C GLU A 245 -11.15 4.88 -33.19
N LEU A 246 -10.60 5.57 -32.19
CA LEU A 246 -10.39 7.01 -32.21
C LEU A 246 -9.01 7.33 -31.59
N PRO A 247 -8.33 8.40 -32.05
CA PRO A 247 -7.19 8.93 -31.30
C PRO A 247 -7.64 9.43 -29.93
N VAL A 248 -6.96 8.99 -28.87
CA VAL A 248 -7.22 9.41 -27.48
C VAL A 248 -6.00 10.15 -26.93
N VAL A 249 -6.24 11.33 -26.36
CA VAL A 249 -5.21 12.11 -25.66
C VAL A 249 -5.41 11.94 -24.16
N LEU A 250 -4.40 11.41 -23.48
CA LEU A 250 -4.41 11.17 -22.04
C LEU A 250 -3.63 12.26 -21.32
N ALA A 251 -4.28 12.93 -20.36
CA ALA A 251 -3.63 13.92 -19.49
C ALA A 251 -2.71 13.23 -18.48
N PRO A 252 -1.60 13.85 -18.02
CA PRO A 252 -0.70 13.24 -17.04
C PRO A 252 -1.39 12.94 -15.70
N GLY A 253 -0.85 12.01 -14.92
CA GLY A 253 -1.38 11.62 -13.60
C GLY A 253 -2.19 10.33 -13.68
N ASP A 254 -3.47 10.38 -13.30
CA ASP A 254 -4.33 9.20 -13.12
C ASP A 254 -4.51 8.37 -14.41
N SER A 255 -4.33 8.97 -15.59
CA SER A 255 -4.34 8.22 -16.85
C SER A 255 -3.18 7.22 -16.98
N GLY A 256 -2.17 7.33 -16.11
CA GLY A 256 -1.10 6.35 -15.95
C GLY A 256 -1.61 4.96 -15.57
N ILE A 257 -2.88 4.82 -15.18
CA ILE A 257 -3.56 3.52 -15.09
C ILE A 257 -3.43 2.71 -16.39
N LEU A 258 -3.37 3.38 -17.56
CA LEU A 258 -3.06 2.70 -18.82
C LEU A 258 -1.76 1.90 -18.71
N LEU A 259 -0.72 2.47 -18.13
CA LEU A 259 0.56 1.79 -17.96
C LEU A 259 0.45 0.64 -16.94
N HIS A 260 -0.30 0.85 -15.85
CA HIS A 260 -0.54 -0.18 -14.83
C HIS A 260 -1.18 -1.43 -15.43
N GLU A 261 -2.22 -1.25 -16.23
CA GLU A 261 -2.98 -2.36 -16.82
C GLU A 261 -2.31 -2.94 -18.08
N ALA A 262 -1.84 -2.09 -18.99
CA ALA A 262 -1.34 -2.53 -20.30
C ALA A 262 0.02 -3.23 -20.21
N VAL A 263 0.88 -2.79 -19.28
CA VAL A 263 2.22 -3.34 -19.10
C VAL A 263 2.50 -3.76 -17.66
N GLY A 264 2.05 -3.01 -16.65
CA GLY A 264 2.42 -3.22 -15.25
C GLY A 264 2.19 -4.65 -14.77
N HIS A 265 0.93 -5.09 -14.71
CA HIS A 265 0.60 -6.46 -14.33
C HIS A 265 1.19 -7.51 -15.27
N GLY A 266 1.23 -7.22 -16.59
CA GLY A 266 1.82 -8.13 -17.57
C GLY A 266 3.30 -8.40 -17.36
N LEU A 267 4.03 -7.50 -16.68
CA LEU A 267 5.45 -7.63 -16.37
C LEU A 267 5.73 -8.18 -14.97
N GLU A 268 4.70 -8.50 -14.18
CA GLU A 268 4.89 -9.20 -12.92
C GLU A 268 5.49 -10.59 -13.17
N ALA A 269 6.53 -10.92 -12.40
CA ALA A 269 7.41 -12.06 -12.68
C ALA A 269 6.71 -13.41 -12.54
N ASP A 270 5.64 -13.51 -11.76
CA ASP A 270 4.92 -14.76 -11.53
C ASP A 270 4.13 -15.20 -12.78
N PHE A 271 3.51 -14.28 -13.52
CA PHE A 271 2.89 -14.58 -14.82
C PHE A 271 3.93 -14.96 -15.88
N ASN A 272 5.06 -14.24 -15.91
CA ASN A 272 6.13 -14.47 -16.88
C ASN A 272 6.84 -15.80 -16.63
N ARG A 273 7.12 -16.15 -15.36
CA ARG A 273 7.68 -17.45 -14.97
C ARG A 273 6.76 -18.60 -15.37
N LYS A 274 5.44 -18.42 -15.25
CA LYS A 274 4.44 -19.42 -15.65
C LYS A 274 4.18 -19.45 -17.17
N GLY A 275 4.71 -18.50 -17.93
CA GLY A 275 4.47 -18.36 -19.37
C GLY A 275 3.05 -17.90 -19.72
N THR A 276 2.29 -17.33 -18.77
CA THR A 276 0.89 -16.92 -18.97
C THR A 276 0.75 -15.45 -19.34
N SER A 277 1.83 -14.68 -19.27
CA SER A 277 1.86 -13.29 -19.73
C SER A 277 2.15 -13.20 -21.23
N ASN A 278 1.56 -12.21 -21.91
CA ASN A 278 1.92 -11.83 -23.27
C ASN A 278 3.39 -11.38 -23.41
N TYR A 279 4.04 -11.02 -22.29
CA TYR A 279 5.44 -10.57 -22.25
C TYR A 279 6.43 -11.71 -21.98
N SER A 280 5.95 -12.95 -21.78
CA SER A 280 6.81 -14.10 -21.49
C SER A 280 7.81 -14.33 -22.63
N GLY A 281 9.11 -14.29 -22.31
CA GLY A 281 10.18 -14.48 -23.29
C GLY A 281 10.38 -13.29 -24.27
N GLN A 282 9.80 -12.11 -23.99
CA GLN A 282 9.89 -10.93 -24.86
C GLN A 282 11.02 -9.96 -24.49
N VAL A 283 11.87 -10.28 -23.50
CA VAL A 283 12.98 -9.40 -23.08
C VAL A 283 13.92 -9.17 -24.25
N GLY A 284 14.23 -7.90 -24.53
CA GLY A 284 15.03 -7.46 -25.67
C GLY A 284 14.23 -7.15 -26.94
N ASN A 285 12.94 -7.49 -26.99
CA ASN A 285 12.08 -7.17 -28.13
C ASN A 285 11.37 -5.82 -27.96
N PRO A 286 10.98 -5.16 -29.06
CA PRO A 286 10.10 -4.00 -29.01
C PRO A 286 8.69 -4.42 -28.60
N VAL A 287 8.19 -3.82 -27.52
CA VAL A 287 6.85 -4.06 -26.96
C VAL A 287 6.01 -2.79 -26.85
N ALA A 288 6.62 -1.63 -27.10
CA ALA A 288 5.97 -0.33 -27.19
C ALA A 288 6.65 0.56 -28.24
N SER A 289 6.09 1.74 -28.52
CA SER A 289 6.75 2.75 -29.36
C SER A 289 8.12 3.15 -28.80
N GLU A 290 9.07 3.49 -29.67
CA GLU A 290 10.40 4.01 -29.28
C GLU A 290 10.34 5.27 -28.40
N LEU A 291 9.21 5.98 -28.40
CA LEU A 291 8.97 7.14 -27.54
C LEU A 291 8.70 6.76 -26.07
N VAL A 292 8.47 5.48 -25.77
CA VAL A 292 8.00 5.02 -24.46
C VAL A 292 9.15 4.47 -23.63
N THR A 293 9.29 4.99 -22.41
CA THR A 293 10.12 4.43 -21.34
C THR A 293 9.26 4.32 -20.09
N VAL A 294 9.21 3.12 -19.49
CA VAL A 294 8.40 2.80 -18.31
C VAL A 294 9.32 2.35 -17.19
N VAL A 295 9.17 2.98 -16.03
CA VAL A 295 9.95 2.71 -14.82
C VAL A 295 8.98 2.44 -13.68
N ASP A 296 9.20 1.34 -12.96
CA ASP A 296 8.62 1.13 -11.65
C ASP A 296 9.58 1.71 -10.60
N ASP A 297 9.14 2.75 -9.89
CA ASP A 297 9.98 3.49 -8.94
C ASP A 297 9.34 3.58 -7.55
N PRO A 298 9.68 2.65 -6.64
CA PRO A 298 9.21 2.68 -5.26
C PRO A 298 9.99 3.65 -4.35
N THR A 299 10.88 4.47 -4.90
CA THR A 299 11.82 5.30 -4.12
C THR A 299 11.44 6.77 -4.01
N LEU A 300 10.36 7.19 -4.68
CA LEU A 300 9.87 8.57 -4.66
C LEU A 300 9.53 9.03 -3.21
N PRO A 301 10.13 10.10 -2.68
CA PRO A 301 9.89 10.51 -1.30
C PRO A 301 8.42 10.76 -0.98
N SER A 302 7.94 10.19 0.12
CA SER A 302 6.57 10.34 0.64
C SER A 302 5.42 9.95 -0.30
N ALA A 303 5.68 9.42 -1.50
CA ALA A 303 4.62 8.97 -2.39
C ALA A 303 3.90 7.75 -1.80
N ARG A 304 2.64 7.54 -2.22
CA ARG A 304 1.79 6.46 -1.68
C ARG A 304 2.39 5.07 -1.89
N GLY A 305 2.94 4.81 -3.08
CA GLY A 305 3.50 3.51 -3.47
C GLY A 305 4.92 3.26 -2.97
N SER A 306 5.56 4.23 -2.32
CA SER A 306 6.97 4.11 -1.95
C SER A 306 7.20 3.13 -0.81
N ILE A 307 8.36 2.50 -0.78
CA ILE A 307 8.73 1.55 0.28
C ILE A 307 10.21 1.72 0.64
N ASN A 308 10.58 1.52 1.91
CA ASN A 308 12.00 1.46 2.28
C ASN A 308 12.57 0.08 1.90
N VAL A 309 11.75 -0.93 2.15
CA VAL A 309 11.96 -2.35 1.90
C VAL A 309 10.61 -2.98 1.50
N ASP A 310 10.62 -4.03 0.68
CA ASP A 310 9.39 -4.80 0.42
C ASP A 310 9.02 -5.73 1.59
N ASP A 311 7.89 -6.40 1.48
CA ASP A 311 7.39 -7.31 2.52
C ASP A 311 8.20 -8.64 2.61
N GLU A 312 9.24 -8.80 1.79
CA GLU A 312 10.20 -9.91 1.85
C GLU A 312 11.57 -9.49 2.41
N GLY A 313 11.77 -8.20 2.69
CA GLY A 313 13.01 -7.66 3.23
C GLY A 313 14.03 -7.18 2.19
N HIS A 314 13.65 -7.11 0.90
CA HIS A 314 14.50 -6.62 -0.18
C HIS A 314 14.44 -5.10 -0.32
N ASP A 315 15.61 -4.50 -0.60
CA ASP A 315 15.72 -3.06 -0.78
C ASP A 315 14.97 -2.59 -2.03
N ALA A 316 14.14 -1.57 -1.83
CA ALA A 316 13.42 -0.93 -2.92
C ALA A 316 14.37 -0.13 -3.82
N LYS A 317 14.27 -0.34 -5.12
CA LYS A 317 15.07 0.33 -6.16
C LYS A 317 14.21 0.61 -7.40
N PRO A 318 14.50 1.68 -8.16
CA PRO A 318 13.86 1.89 -9.45
C PRO A 318 14.27 0.78 -10.43
N VAL A 319 13.31 0.31 -11.23
CA VAL A 319 13.53 -0.68 -12.29
C VAL A 319 12.97 -0.14 -13.59
N THR A 320 13.85 0.03 -14.58
CA THR A 320 13.42 0.33 -15.95
C THR A 320 12.87 -0.94 -16.58
N LEU A 321 11.56 -0.99 -16.78
CA LEU A 321 10.86 -2.14 -17.35
C LEU A 321 10.89 -2.10 -18.87
N ILE A 322 10.64 -0.91 -19.46
CA ILE A 322 10.69 -0.67 -20.90
C ILE A 322 11.58 0.56 -21.13
N GLU A 323 12.53 0.47 -22.04
CA GLU A 323 13.41 1.59 -22.41
C GLU A 323 13.36 1.80 -23.92
N GLN A 324 12.89 2.98 -24.34
CA GLN A 324 12.72 3.33 -25.76
C GLN A 324 11.99 2.22 -26.53
N GLY A 325 10.87 1.73 -25.98
CA GLY A 325 10.05 0.68 -26.57
C GLY A 325 10.54 -0.75 -26.35
N ILE A 326 11.78 -0.96 -25.89
CA ILE A 326 12.39 -2.28 -25.70
C ILE A 326 12.16 -2.80 -24.28
N LEU A 327 11.67 -4.04 -24.15
CA LEU A 327 11.49 -4.70 -22.85
C LEU A 327 12.84 -5.04 -22.22
N ARG A 328 13.04 -4.69 -20.93
CA ARG A 328 14.32 -4.84 -20.22
C ARG A 328 14.33 -5.91 -19.13
N GLY A 329 13.17 -6.29 -18.59
CA GLY A 329 13.03 -7.25 -17.50
C GLY A 329 11.64 -7.80 -17.38
#